data_AF-A0A4V1RG92-F1
#
_entry.id   AF-A0A4V1RG92-F1
#
_cell.length_a   1.000
_cell.length_b   1.000
_cell.length_c   1.000
_cell.angle_alpha   90.00
_cell.angle_beta   90.00
_cell.angle_gamma   90.00
#
_symmetry.space_group_name_H-M   'P 1'
#
loop_
_entity.id
_entity.type
_entity.pdbx_description
1 polymer ?
#
loop_
_entity_poly.entity_id
_entity_poly.type
_entity_poly.pdbx_seq_one_letter_code
_entity_poly.pdbx_strand_id
1 'polypeptide(L)'
;MSKFLDRFRYFKQKGETFADGHGQLLNTNRDWEDGYRQRWQHDKTVRSTHGVNCTGFCSWKLSVKHGLVTWENQQTDYPRTRPDLPNHEPRGSTRGASYSWYL
;
A
#
# COMPACT_ATOMS: atom_id res chain seq x y z
N MET A 1 26.74 -4.40 3.78
CA MET A 1 27.33 -5.75 3.68
C MET A 1 27.50 -6.13 2.22
N SER A 2 28.46 -6.98 1.87
CA SER A 2 28.69 -7.40 0.48
C SER A 2 27.81 -8.59 0.11
N LYS A 3 26.87 -8.37 -0.82
CA LYS A 3 25.99 -9.43 -1.37
C LYS A 3 26.78 -10.59 -1.98
N PHE A 4 27.99 -10.31 -2.50
CA PHE A 4 28.87 -11.33 -3.05
C PHE A 4 29.42 -12.25 -1.96
N LEU A 5 29.92 -11.68 -0.85
CA LEU A 5 30.47 -12.46 0.26
C LEU A 5 29.39 -13.22 1.03
N ASP A 6 28.17 -12.68 1.10
CA ASP A 6 27.04 -13.37 1.75
C ASP A 6 26.71 -14.72 1.08
N ARG A 7 27.04 -14.90 -0.21
CA ARG A 7 26.88 -16.19 -0.91
C ARG A 7 27.67 -17.32 -0.26
N PHE A 8 28.78 -17.03 0.41
CA PHE A 8 29.58 -18.04 1.12
C PHE A 8 28.87 -18.55 2.39
N ARG A 9 27.80 -17.89 2.85
CA ARG A 9 26.97 -18.35 3.97
C ARG A 9 25.86 -19.34 3.57
N TYR A 10 25.92 -19.88 2.35
CA TYR A 10 24.84 -20.69 1.76
C TYR A 10 24.24 -21.74 2.70
N PHE A 11 25.06 -22.61 3.30
CA PHE A 11 24.58 -23.64 4.20
C PHE A 11 24.14 -23.11 5.57
N LYS A 12 24.77 -22.02 6.04
CA LYS A 12 24.45 -21.38 7.33
C LYS A 12 23.07 -20.68 7.33
N GLN A 13 22.55 -20.35 6.14
CA GLN A 13 21.25 -19.70 5.97
C GLN A 13 20.08 -20.69 5.88
N LYS A 14 20.33 -21.99 5.73
CA LYS A 14 19.27 -23.02 5.73
C LYS A 14 18.76 -23.24 7.15
N GLY A 15 17.47 -23.00 7.36
CA GLY A 15 16.77 -23.29 8.61
C GLY A 15 16.19 -24.71 8.63
N GLU A 16 15.08 -24.89 9.33
CA GLU A 16 14.37 -26.17 9.38
C GLU A 16 13.72 -26.54 8.04
N THR A 17 13.65 -27.83 7.77
CA THR A 17 12.77 -28.38 6.73
C THR A 17 11.36 -28.53 7.29
N PHE A 18 10.35 -28.49 6.42
CA PHE A 18 8.96 -28.70 6.82
C PHE A 18 8.23 -29.54 5.76
N ALA A 19 7.08 -30.09 6.14
CA ALA A 19 6.26 -30.96 5.29
C ALA A 19 7.06 -32.14 4.71
N ASP A 20 7.64 -32.97 5.58
CA ASP A 20 8.40 -34.19 5.23
C ASP A 20 9.51 -33.96 4.18
N GLY A 21 10.15 -32.79 4.24
CA GLY A 21 11.23 -32.40 3.33
C GLY A 21 10.77 -31.71 2.04
N HIS A 22 9.47 -31.45 1.87
CA HIS A 22 8.95 -30.68 0.73
C HIS A 22 9.35 -29.19 0.79
N GLY A 23 9.42 -28.64 2.00
CA GLY A 23 9.71 -27.23 2.24
C GLY A 23 11.03 -27.00 2.97
N GLN A 24 11.63 -25.83 2.74
CA GLN A 24 12.82 -25.36 3.43
C GLN A 24 12.61 -23.90 3.87
N LEU A 25 12.74 -23.64 5.18
CA LEU A 25 12.79 -22.28 5.69
C LEU A 25 14.20 -21.70 5.46
N LEU A 26 14.29 -20.44 5.03
CA LEU A 26 15.56 -19.75 4.81
C LEU A 26 15.66 -18.50 5.68
N ASN A 27 16.78 -18.37 6.39
CA ASN A 27 17.15 -17.19 7.17
C ASN A 27 18.12 -16.34 6.35
N THR A 28 17.60 -15.72 5.29
CA THR A 28 18.39 -14.87 4.38
C THR A 28 17.94 -13.42 4.44
N ASN A 29 18.80 -12.54 3.92
CA ASN A 29 18.54 -11.11 3.86
C ASN A 29 17.34 -10.80 2.95
N ARG A 30 16.46 -9.87 3.38
CA ARG A 30 15.28 -9.41 2.63
C ARG A 30 15.24 -7.88 2.50
N ASP A 31 16.38 -7.21 2.61
CA ASP A 31 16.46 -5.75 2.58
C ASP A 31 16.00 -5.17 1.23
N TRP A 32 16.04 -5.97 0.16
CA TRP A 32 15.52 -5.57 -1.16
C TRP A 32 14.04 -5.16 -1.13
N GLU A 33 13.26 -5.65 -0.16
CA GLU A 33 11.86 -5.33 0.02
C GLU A 33 11.61 -3.86 0.38
N ASP A 34 12.63 -3.17 0.89
CA ASP A 34 12.55 -1.74 1.16
C ASP A 34 12.26 -0.92 -0.10
N GLY A 35 12.57 -1.44 -1.29
CA GLY A 35 12.23 -0.78 -2.56
C GLY A 35 10.73 -0.51 -2.69
N TYR A 36 9.88 -1.51 -2.41
CA TYR A 36 8.42 -1.33 -2.45
C TYR A 36 7.90 -0.56 -1.23
N ARG A 37 8.51 -0.74 -0.04
CA ARG A 37 8.15 0.04 1.15
C ARG A 37 8.35 1.53 0.93
N GLN A 38 9.49 1.92 0.37
CA GLN A 38 9.84 3.31 0.06
C GLN A 38 8.98 3.90 -1.07
N ARG A 39 8.48 3.08 -2.00
CA ARG A 39 7.50 3.51 -3.01
C ARG A 39 6.17 3.93 -2.36
N TRP A 40 5.69 3.14 -1.39
CA TRP A 40 4.40 3.37 -0.73
C TRP A 40 4.42 4.53 0.28
N GLN A 41 5.56 4.74 0.96
CA GLN A 41 5.76 5.89 1.84
C GLN A 41 5.53 7.21 1.08
N HIS A 42 4.96 8.20 1.74
CA HIS A 42 4.63 9.49 1.16
C HIS A 42 4.72 10.59 2.23
N ASP A 43 4.85 11.84 1.80
CA ASP A 43 5.18 12.98 2.66
C ASP A 43 3.99 13.36 3.53
N LYS A 44 2.80 13.40 2.92
CA LYS A 44 1.54 13.74 3.59
C LYS A 44 0.33 13.21 2.83
N THR A 45 -0.78 13.12 3.55
CA THR A 45 -2.10 12.87 3.00
C THR A 45 -2.97 14.13 3.16
N VAL A 46 -3.67 14.53 2.11
CA VAL A 46 -4.61 15.67 2.13
C VAL A 46 -6.03 15.18 1.84
N ARG A 47 -7.03 15.72 2.54
CA ARG A 47 -8.44 15.42 2.23
C ARG A 47 -8.94 16.31 1.10
N SER A 48 -9.53 15.71 0.07
CA SER A 48 -10.25 16.42 -1.00
C SER A 48 -11.43 15.60 -1.53
N THR A 49 -12.10 16.10 -2.57
CA THR A 49 -13.20 15.46 -3.30
C THR A 49 -13.14 15.84 -4.78
N HIS A 50 -13.83 15.09 -5.64
CA HIS A 50 -13.94 15.41 -7.07
C HIS A 50 -15.15 16.32 -7.35
N GLY A 51 -14.90 17.51 -7.89
CA GLY A 51 -15.93 18.48 -8.29
C GLY A 51 -16.58 18.15 -9.63
N VAL A 52 -17.11 16.94 -9.78
CA VAL A 52 -17.73 16.44 -11.02
C VAL A 52 -19.17 15.99 -10.76
N ASN A 53 -20.07 16.20 -11.72
CA ASN A 53 -21.49 15.87 -11.60
C ASN A 53 -21.75 14.35 -11.67
N CYS A 54 -21.38 13.62 -10.63
CA CYS A 54 -21.45 12.14 -10.57
C CYS A 54 -22.26 11.60 -9.41
N THR A 55 -22.89 12.46 -8.60
CA THR A 55 -23.62 12.17 -7.35
C THR A 55 -22.81 11.45 -6.25
N GLY A 56 -21.53 11.16 -6.50
CA GLY A 56 -20.66 10.43 -5.60
C GLY A 56 -20.28 11.21 -4.35
N PHE A 57 -19.83 12.47 -4.49
CA PHE A 57 -19.34 13.31 -3.38
C PHE A 57 -18.37 12.57 -2.44
N CYS A 58 -17.57 11.65 -2.99
CA CYS A 58 -16.68 10.79 -2.22
C CYS A 58 -15.50 11.60 -1.70
N SER A 59 -15.19 11.49 -0.41
CA SER A 59 -13.98 12.03 0.20
C SER A 59 -12.78 11.11 -0.08
N TRP A 60 -11.65 11.71 -0.46
CA TRP A 60 -10.42 11.02 -0.84
C TRP A 60 -9.22 11.50 0.00
N LYS A 61 -8.24 10.60 0.14
CA LYS A 61 -6.89 10.78 0.66
C LYS A 61 -5.96 10.97 -0.53
N LEU A 62 -5.52 12.21 -0.76
CA LEU A 62 -4.54 12.52 -1.79
C LEU A 62 -3.15 12.33 -1.20
N SER A 63 -2.38 11.40 -1.75
CA SER A 63 -1.00 11.15 -1.33
C SER A 63 -0.05 12.09 -2.07
N VAL A 64 0.69 12.90 -1.31
CA VAL A 64 1.76 13.76 -1.82
C VAL A 64 3.10 13.10 -1.49
N LYS A 65 3.95 12.89 -2.50
CA LYS A 65 5.28 12.30 -2.36
C LYS A 65 6.28 13.08 -3.20
N HIS A 66 7.43 13.40 -2.60
CA HIS A 66 8.43 14.31 -3.20
C HIS A 66 7.82 15.65 -3.62
N GLY A 67 6.89 16.18 -2.82
CA GLY A 67 6.21 17.44 -3.09
C GLY A 67 5.20 17.43 -4.25
N LEU A 68 4.96 16.28 -4.90
CA LEU A 68 4.00 16.12 -6.00
C LEU A 68 2.84 15.20 -5.61
N VAL A 69 1.67 15.41 -6.19
CA VAL A 69 0.55 14.48 -6.04
C VAL A 69 0.86 13.21 -6.84
N THR A 70 0.74 12.04 -6.21
CA THR A 70 1.14 10.77 -6.85
C THR A 70 0.02 9.78 -7.05
N TRP A 71 -0.92 9.67 -6.11
CA TRP A 71 -2.12 8.83 -6.22
C TRP A 71 -3.15 9.25 -5.17
N GLU A 72 -4.33 8.64 -5.22
CA GLU A 72 -5.39 8.86 -4.25
C GLU A 72 -6.08 7.55 -3.84
N ASN A 73 -6.44 7.46 -2.56
CA ASN A 73 -7.24 6.36 -2.00
C ASN A 73 -8.48 6.94 -1.33
N GLN A 74 -9.55 6.17 -1.20
CA GLN A 74 -10.75 6.65 -0.52
C GLN A 74 -10.51 6.93 0.97
N GLN A 75 -11.21 7.93 1.50
CA GLN A 75 -11.40 8.08 2.94
C GLN A 75 -12.43 7.06 3.43
N THR A 76 -12.26 6.58 4.66
CA THR A 76 -13.15 5.57 5.27
C THR A 76 -13.74 6.05 6.60
N ASP A 77 -13.59 7.33 6.91
CA ASP A 77 -13.92 7.93 8.21
C ASP A 77 -15.19 8.80 8.16
N TYR A 78 -16.12 8.47 7.28
CA TYR A 78 -17.46 9.06 7.33
C TYR A 78 -18.11 8.77 8.70
N PRO A 79 -18.94 9.67 9.23
CA PRO A 79 -19.78 9.35 10.38
C PRO A 79 -20.52 8.02 10.16
N ARG A 80 -20.38 7.11 11.13
CA ARG A 80 -20.97 5.78 11.05
C ARG A 80 -22.49 5.88 10.99
N THR A 81 -23.10 4.95 10.25
CA THR A 81 -24.54 4.77 10.24
C THR A 81 -25.02 4.15 11.55
N ARG A 82 -26.34 3.97 11.70
CA ARG A 82 -26.92 3.24 12.83
C ARG A 82 -26.40 1.78 12.85
N PRO A 83 -26.37 1.10 14.01
CA PRO A 83 -25.82 -0.25 14.13
C PRO A 83 -26.46 -1.31 13.22
N ASP A 84 -27.71 -1.11 12.79
CA ASP A 84 -28.49 -1.97 11.92
C ASP A 84 -28.29 -1.67 10.42
N LEU A 85 -27.45 -0.69 10.07
CA LEU A 85 -27.19 -0.26 8.71
C LEU A 85 -25.69 -0.35 8.35
N PRO A 86 -25.34 -0.70 7.11
CA PRO A 86 -23.96 -0.67 6.64
C PRO A 86 -23.44 0.78 6.56
N ASN A 87 -22.16 0.97 6.87
CA ASN A 87 -21.49 2.26 6.72
C ASN A 87 -21.30 2.62 5.24
N HIS A 88 -21.05 3.91 4.97
CA HIS A 88 -20.83 4.42 3.62
C HIS A 88 -19.45 4.13 3.04
N GLU A 89 -18.46 3.89 3.89
CA GLU A 89 -17.09 3.66 3.46
C GLU A 89 -16.96 2.39 2.59
N PRO A 90 -16.06 2.38 1.58
CA PRO A 90 -15.15 3.45 1.17
C PRO A 90 -15.73 4.44 0.14
N ARG A 91 -16.93 4.18 -0.41
CA ARG A 91 -17.42 4.83 -1.65
C ARG A 91 -16.35 4.75 -2.77
N GLY A 92 -16.26 5.78 -3.61
CA GLY A 92 -15.29 5.89 -4.71
C GLY A 92 -15.77 5.25 -6.01
N SER A 93 -15.04 5.50 -7.10
CA SER A 93 -15.28 4.91 -8.41
C SER A 93 -13.98 4.82 -9.20
N THR A 94 -13.96 4.04 -10.27
CA THR A 94 -12.78 3.92 -11.16
C THR A 94 -12.36 5.26 -11.77
N ARG A 95 -13.32 6.16 -12.03
CA ARG A 95 -13.07 7.51 -12.57
C ARG A 95 -12.45 8.42 -11.52
N GLY A 96 -12.85 8.27 -10.26
CA GLY A 96 -12.25 8.99 -9.16
C GLY A 96 -10.82 8.53 -8.87
N ALA A 97 -10.56 7.22 -8.91
CA ALA A 97 -9.24 6.66 -8.65
C ALA A 97 -8.17 7.04 -9.69
N SER A 98 -8.58 7.56 -10.86
CA SER A 98 -7.67 8.00 -11.91
C SER A 98 -7.51 9.53 -11.98
N TYR A 99 -8.11 10.31 -11.07
CA TYR A 99 -8.16 11.77 -11.21
C TYR A 99 -6.79 12.42 -11.05
N SER A 100 -5.91 11.85 -10.21
CA SER A 100 -4.51 12.29 -10.06
C SER A 100 -3.68 12.26 -11.36
N TRP A 101 -4.14 11.55 -12.41
CA TRP A 101 -3.48 11.53 -13.71
C TRP A 101 -3.50 12.88 -14.44
N TYR A 102 -4.46 13.76 -14.13
CA TYR A 102 -4.62 15.06 -14.80
C TYR A 102 -3.63 16.14 -14.32
N LEU A 103 -2.86 15.89 -13.25
CA LEU A 103 -1.83 16.81 -12.75
C LEU A 103 -0.51 16.60 -13.50
#